data_AF-A0A535W1V7-F1
#
_entry.id   AF-A0A535W1V7-F1
#
_cell.length_a   1.000
_cell.length_b   1.000
_cell.length_c   1.000
_cell.angle_alpha   90.00
_cell.angle_beta   90.00
_cell.angle_gamma   90.00
#
_symmetry.space_group_name_H-M   'P 1'
#
loop_
_entity.id
_entity.type
_entity.pdbx_description
1 polymer ?
#
loop_
_entity_poly.entity_id
_entity_poly.type
_entity_poly.pdbx_seq_one_letter_code
_entity_poly.pdbx_strand_id
1 'polypeptide(L)'
;MAGTEPGERGNPAADGPKGRLERPPSDRYADAPPASSESRSTAASSRRGPLSFPVFKAAVAALLGAAGLYAVGALLASTAGLLFVAGLTGAAVGLLLARAAVPGHVAAPALARGQVMWLAIALSIGAIAAGAIATWLHALGEGGTLGFIDYQLETFGPFILGEAVIATLAAAWGATAGPIEG
;
A
#
# COMPACT_ATOMS: atom_id res chain seq x y z
N MET A 1 69.43 46.99 -34.73
CA MET A 1 69.19 46.33 -33.43
C MET A 1 68.16 47.17 -32.70
N ALA A 2 66.92 46.69 -32.64
CA ALA A 2 65.80 47.37 -31.99
C ALA A 2 65.34 46.50 -30.81
N GLY A 3 65.33 47.10 -29.62
CA GLY A 3 64.93 46.43 -28.37
C GLY A 3 63.41 46.39 -28.24
N THR A 4 62.88 45.22 -27.92
CA THR A 4 61.47 45.01 -27.55
C THR A 4 61.30 45.28 -26.06
N GLU A 5 60.45 46.24 -25.70
CA GLU A 5 60.03 46.51 -24.33
C GLU A 5 59.23 45.31 -23.74
N PRO A 6 59.55 44.83 -22.53
CA PRO A 6 58.85 43.72 -21.90
C PRO A 6 57.73 44.27 -20.99
N GLY A 7 56.52 44.40 -21.52
CA GLY A 7 55.46 45.11 -20.80
C GLY A 7 54.01 44.76 -21.12
N GLU A 8 53.70 43.56 -21.64
CA GLU A 8 52.29 43.15 -21.82
C GLU A 8 52.11 41.66 -21.52
N ARG A 9 52.02 41.32 -20.22
CA ARG A 9 51.41 40.05 -19.81
C ARG A 9 49.90 40.30 -19.75
N GLY A 10 49.20 39.93 -20.83
CA GLY A 10 47.75 39.80 -20.80
C GLY A 10 47.34 38.90 -19.64
N ASN A 11 46.52 39.43 -18.75
CA ASN A 11 45.99 38.73 -17.58
C ASN A 11 44.88 37.76 -18.04
N PRO A 12 45.03 36.43 -17.97
CA PRO A 12 43.99 35.49 -18.39
C PRO A 12 43.02 35.20 -17.22
N ALA A 13 42.59 36.23 -16.49
CA ALA A 13 41.74 36.09 -15.31
C ALA A 13 40.46 36.95 -15.39
N ALA A 14 39.85 37.06 -16.58
CA ALA A 14 38.67 37.91 -16.78
C ALA A 14 37.44 37.23 -17.41
N ASP A 15 37.42 35.90 -17.62
CA ASP A 15 36.24 35.20 -18.17
C ASP A 15 35.81 33.99 -17.33
N GLY A 16 35.60 34.21 -16.02
CA GLY A 16 34.79 33.33 -15.20
C GLY A 16 33.31 33.71 -15.34
N PRO A 17 32.36 32.78 -15.49
CA PRO A 17 30.95 33.11 -15.69
C PRO A 17 30.36 33.79 -14.43
N LYS A 18 30.30 35.13 -14.46
CA LYS A 18 29.66 36.00 -13.46
C LYS A 18 28.12 35.93 -13.51
N GLY A 19 27.54 34.73 -13.53
CA GLY A 19 26.10 34.56 -13.77
C GLY A 19 25.37 33.63 -12.80
N ARG A 20 26.03 33.14 -11.75
CA ARG A 20 25.46 32.09 -10.88
C ARG A 20 24.95 32.57 -9.52
N LEU A 21 25.13 33.84 -9.16
CA LEU A 21 24.73 34.39 -7.85
C LEU A 21 23.68 35.51 -7.93
N GLU A 22 23.42 36.08 -9.11
CA GLU A 22 22.40 37.13 -9.27
C GLU A 22 20.98 36.57 -9.46
N ARG A 23 20.84 35.27 -9.72
CA ARG A 23 19.54 34.67 -10.00
C ARG A 23 18.91 34.11 -8.71
N PRO A 24 17.76 34.63 -8.26
CA PRO A 24 17.08 34.10 -7.09
C PRO A 24 16.69 32.63 -7.31
N PRO A 25 16.75 31.77 -6.29
CA PRO A 25 16.53 30.33 -6.43
C PRO A 25 15.13 29.97 -6.94
N SER A 26 14.14 30.88 -6.82
CA SER A 26 12.78 30.74 -7.35
C SER A 26 12.71 30.64 -8.86
N ASP A 27 13.66 31.25 -9.59
CA ASP A 27 13.62 31.32 -11.06
C ASP A 27 13.93 29.97 -11.72
N ARG A 28 14.49 29.01 -10.99
CA ARG A 28 14.77 27.66 -11.52
C ARG A 28 13.50 26.87 -11.84
N TYR A 29 12.37 27.24 -11.25
CA TYR A 29 11.11 26.50 -11.38
C TYR A 29 10.08 27.20 -12.26
N ALA A 30 10.29 28.48 -12.61
CA ALA A 30 9.35 29.24 -13.43
C ALA A 30 9.43 28.86 -14.93
N ASP A 31 10.60 28.42 -15.40
CA ASP A 31 10.88 28.17 -16.82
C ASP A 31 10.82 26.68 -17.21
N ALA A 32 10.23 25.80 -16.39
CA ALA A 32 10.06 24.40 -16.80
C ALA A 32 9.02 24.33 -17.93
N PRO A 33 9.41 23.98 -19.18
CA PRO A 33 8.45 23.86 -20.27
C PRO A 33 7.43 22.76 -19.92
N PRO A 34 6.13 22.92 -20.24
CA PRO A 34 5.15 21.87 -20.00
C PRO A 34 5.61 20.62 -20.76
N ALA A 35 5.85 19.54 -20.01
CA ALA A 35 6.25 18.26 -20.58
C ALA A 35 5.23 17.86 -21.65
N SER A 36 5.70 17.87 -22.89
CA SER A 36 4.95 17.54 -24.09
C SER A 36 4.25 16.19 -23.93
N SER A 37 2.94 16.19 -24.14
CA SER A 37 2.02 15.07 -24.10
C SER A 37 2.14 14.14 -25.32
N GLU A 38 3.37 13.81 -25.72
CA GLU A 38 3.67 12.96 -26.88
C GLU A 38 4.62 11.81 -26.50
N SER A 39 4.03 10.77 -25.91
CA SER A 39 4.48 9.38 -26.08
C SER A 39 3.33 8.45 -25.70
N ARG A 40 2.26 8.57 -26.48
CA ARG A 40 1.21 7.57 -26.60
C ARG A 40 1.60 6.72 -27.81
N SER A 41 1.69 5.40 -27.62
CA SER A 41 1.97 4.37 -28.64
C SER A 41 3.44 3.99 -28.86
N THR A 42 3.92 3.02 -28.07
CA THR A 42 4.58 1.75 -28.50
C THR A 42 5.25 1.09 -27.29
N ALA A 43 4.47 0.43 -26.44
CA ALA A 43 4.95 -0.60 -25.49
C ALA A 43 3.76 -1.36 -24.90
N ALA A 44 3.05 -2.08 -25.76
CA ALA A 44 2.16 -3.15 -25.36
C ALA A 44 3.00 -4.40 -25.05
N SER A 45 3.72 -4.40 -23.92
CA SER A 45 4.23 -5.63 -23.29
C SER A 45 4.52 -5.40 -21.80
N SER A 46 3.70 -6.00 -20.94
CA SER A 46 4.00 -6.30 -19.53
C SER A 46 4.16 -5.13 -18.54
N ARG A 47 3.22 -4.17 -18.52
CA ARG A 47 3.05 -3.24 -17.39
C ARG A 47 2.39 -3.95 -16.18
N ARG A 48 3.12 -4.79 -15.45
CA ARG A 48 2.80 -5.00 -14.03
C ARG A 48 3.17 -3.70 -13.31
N GLY A 49 2.19 -2.84 -13.10
CA GLY A 49 2.40 -1.56 -12.43
C GLY A 49 3.04 -1.74 -11.04
N PRO A 50 3.75 -0.73 -10.52
CA PRO A 50 4.45 -0.77 -9.23
C PRO A 50 3.53 -1.07 -8.03
N LEU A 51 2.21 -0.94 -8.21
CA LEU A 51 1.19 -1.26 -7.21
C LEU A 51 0.79 -2.74 -7.13
N SER A 52 1.13 -3.57 -8.13
CA SER A 52 0.65 -4.96 -8.20
C SER A 52 1.25 -5.85 -7.12
N PHE A 53 2.52 -5.66 -6.78
CA PHE A 53 3.23 -6.49 -5.80
C PHE A 53 2.77 -6.30 -4.35
N PRO A 54 2.60 -5.08 -3.82
CA PRO A 54 2.09 -4.91 -2.47
C PRO A 54 0.64 -5.34 -2.30
N VAL A 55 -0.22 -5.05 -3.28
CA VAL A 55 -1.61 -5.52 -3.29
C VAL A 55 -1.66 -7.05 -3.33
N PHE A 56 -0.79 -7.67 -4.14
CA PHE A 56 -0.64 -9.13 -4.16
C PHE A 56 -0.22 -9.69 -2.79
N LYS A 57 0.78 -9.09 -2.12
CA LYS A 57 1.17 -9.50 -0.76
C LYS A 57 0.03 -9.37 0.24
N ALA A 58 -0.70 -8.26 0.20
CA ALA A 58 -1.85 -8.04 1.06
C ALA A 58 -2.96 -9.07 0.79
N ALA A 59 -3.21 -9.39 -0.48
CA ALA A 59 -4.16 -10.43 -0.86
C ALA A 59 -3.72 -11.82 -0.36
N VAL A 60 -2.43 -12.17 -0.48
CA VAL A 60 -1.89 -13.42 0.08
C VAL A 60 -2.05 -13.45 1.61
N ALA A 61 -1.75 -12.36 2.31
CA ALA A 61 -1.96 -12.27 3.75
C ALA A 61 -3.45 -12.42 4.13
N ALA A 62 -4.36 -11.81 3.36
CA ALA A 62 -5.79 -11.97 3.55
C ALA A 62 -6.24 -13.43 3.35
N LEU A 63 -5.71 -14.12 2.33
CA LEU A 63 -5.99 -15.54 2.09
C LEU A 63 -5.47 -16.44 3.23
N LEU A 64 -4.26 -16.17 3.73
CA LEU A 64 -3.71 -16.88 4.88
C LEU A 64 -4.54 -16.64 6.15
N GLY A 65 -4.99 -15.40 6.35
CA GLY A 65 -5.91 -15.06 7.45
C GLY A 65 -7.25 -15.79 7.34
N ALA A 66 -7.84 -15.85 6.14
CA ALA A 66 -9.07 -16.61 5.89
C ALA A 66 -8.88 -18.11 6.18
N ALA A 67 -7.76 -18.69 5.76
CA ALA A 67 -7.42 -20.08 6.07
C ALA A 67 -7.24 -20.30 7.59
N GLY A 68 -6.63 -19.34 8.29
CA GLY A 68 -6.51 -19.35 9.74
C GLY A 68 -7.86 -19.29 10.45
N LEU A 69 -8.75 -18.40 10.01
CA LEU A 69 -10.13 -18.29 10.54
C LEU A 69 -10.90 -19.58 10.30
N TYR A 70 -10.79 -20.17 9.10
CA TYR A 70 -11.38 -21.48 8.82
C TYR A 70 -10.86 -22.56 9.76
N ALA A 71 -9.54 -22.68 9.93
CA ALA A 71 -8.95 -23.69 10.81
C ALA A 71 -9.39 -23.50 12.26
N VAL A 72 -9.40 -22.27 12.78
CA VAL A 72 -9.82 -21.99 14.16
C VAL A 72 -11.32 -22.20 14.34
N GLY A 73 -12.14 -21.76 13.40
CA GLY A 73 -13.59 -21.88 13.45
C GLY A 73 -14.05 -23.33 13.31
N ALA A 74 -13.54 -24.05 12.32
CA ALA A 74 -13.94 -25.43 12.04
C ALA A 74 -13.33 -26.45 13.01
N LEU A 75 -12.05 -26.32 13.37
CA LEU A 75 -11.34 -27.36 14.13
C LEU A 75 -11.29 -27.08 15.64
N LEU A 76 -11.14 -25.81 16.04
CA LEU A 76 -10.94 -25.44 17.44
C LEU A 76 -12.21 -24.89 18.10
N ALA A 77 -13.21 -24.46 17.30
CA ALA A 77 -14.43 -23.80 17.77
C ALA A 77 -14.17 -22.69 18.81
N SER A 78 -13.04 -21.97 18.67
CA SER A 78 -12.58 -21.00 19.67
C SER A 78 -12.87 -19.57 19.25
N THR A 79 -13.83 -18.93 19.92
CA THR A 79 -14.17 -17.51 19.69
C THR A 79 -12.99 -16.58 19.96
N ALA A 80 -12.25 -16.80 21.04
CA ALA A 80 -11.06 -15.99 21.34
C ALA A 80 -9.99 -16.12 20.26
N GLY A 81 -9.80 -17.33 19.72
CA GLY A 81 -8.90 -17.59 18.59
C GLY A 81 -9.35 -16.85 17.32
N LEU A 82 -10.65 -16.86 17.00
CA LEU A 82 -11.19 -16.16 15.83
C LEU A 82 -10.96 -14.64 15.92
N LEU A 83 -11.28 -14.03 17.07
CA LEU A 83 -11.06 -12.60 17.29
C LEU A 83 -9.58 -12.23 17.17
N PHE A 84 -8.69 -13.07 17.70
CA PHE A 84 -7.25 -12.87 17.60
C PHE A 84 -6.76 -12.94 16.15
N VAL A 85 -7.15 -13.98 15.40
CA VAL A 85 -6.77 -14.15 13.99
C VAL A 85 -7.34 -13.04 13.12
N ALA A 86 -8.59 -12.61 13.36
CA ALA A 86 -9.23 -11.51 12.67
C ALA A 86 -8.46 -10.19 12.85
N GLY A 87 -8.11 -9.86 14.11
CA GLY A 87 -7.30 -8.69 14.42
C GLY A 87 -5.90 -8.75 13.81
N LEU A 88 -5.23 -9.90 13.92
CA LEU A 88 -3.89 -10.11 13.35
C LEU A 88 -3.90 -9.97 11.82
N THR A 89 -4.91 -10.55 11.17
CA THR A 89 -5.08 -10.48 9.71
C THR A 89 -5.33 -9.05 9.27
N GLY A 90 -6.26 -8.35 9.93
CA GLY A 90 -6.55 -6.94 9.65
C GLY A 90 -5.30 -6.06 9.79
N ALA A 91 -4.58 -6.19 10.91
CA ALA A 91 -3.34 -5.45 11.14
C ALA A 91 -2.28 -5.75 10.08
N ALA A 92 -2.06 -7.02 9.73
CA ALA A 92 -1.08 -7.42 8.73
C ALA A 92 -1.42 -6.86 7.34
N VAL A 93 -2.68 -6.98 6.90
CA VAL A 93 -3.15 -6.42 5.63
C VAL A 93 -2.99 -4.91 5.59
N GLY A 94 -3.42 -4.21 6.66
CA GLY A 94 -3.27 -2.76 6.78
C GLY A 94 -1.81 -2.33 6.70
N LEU A 95 -0.92 -2.99 7.43
CA LEU A 95 0.51 -2.65 7.47
C LEU A 95 1.21 -2.89 6.12
N LEU A 96 0.87 -4.00 5.45
CA LEU A 96 1.42 -4.34 4.12
C LEU A 96 1.00 -3.29 3.07
N LEU A 97 -0.24 -2.84 3.11
CA LEU A 97 -0.72 -1.79 2.21
C LEU A 97 -0.19 -0.41 2.59
N ALA A 98 -0.02 -0.09 3.88
CA ALA A 98 0.61 1.16 4.32
C ALA A 98 2.04 1.30 3.77
N ARG A 99 2.84 0.23 3.85
CA ARG A 99 4.21 0.21 3.31
C ARG A 99 4.27 0.38 1.79
N ALA A 100 3.19 0.03 1.09
CA ALA A 100 3.06 0.25 -0.34
C ALA A 100 2.79 1.70 -0.73
N ALA A 101 2.22 2.46 0.21
CA ALA A 101 1.83 3.86 0.03
C ALA A 101 2.98 4.83 0.30
N VAL A 102 4.07 4.35 0.92
CA VAL A 102 5.24 5.17 1.22
C VAL A 102 5.89 5.60 -0.11
N PRO A 103 6.03 6.91 -0.37
CA PRO A 103 6.71 7.39 -1.57
C PRO A 103 8.16 6.92 -1.54
N GLY A 104 8.59 6.18 -2.56
CA GLY A 104 10.02 6.00 -2.77
C GLY A 104 10.68 7.37 -3.02
N HIS A 105 11.97 7.52 -2.71
CA HIS A 105 12.74 8.77 -2.77
C HIS A 105 12.69 9.54 -4.11
N VAL A 106 11.99 9.02 -5.13
CA VAL A 106 11.93 9.57 -6.49
C VAL A 106 10.50 9.54 -7.09
N ALA A 107 9.48 9.05 -6.37
CA ALA A 107 8.15 8.84 -6.95
C ALA A 107 7.02 9.28 -6.02
N ALA A 108 6.04 10.00 -6.59
CA ALA A 108 4.81 10.37 -5.91
C ALA A 108 4.07 9.11 -5.38
N PRO A 109 3.41 9.20 -4.22
CA PRO A 109 2.68 8.08 -3.65
C PRO A 109 1.61 7.60 -4.65
N ALA A 110 1.63 6.31 -4.96
CA ALA A 110 0.80 5.74 -6.01
C ALA A 110 -0.68 5.59 -5.60
N LEU A 111 -1.00 5.71 -4.31
CA LEU A 111 -2.37 5.68 -3.76
C LEU A 111 -2.51 6.70 -2.63
N ALA A 112 -3.69 7.32 -2.54
CA ALA A 112 -4.02 8.20 -1.41
C ALA A 112 -4.22 7.37 -0.13
N ARG A 113 -3.84 7.92 1.03
CA ARG A 113 -3.96 7.25 2.34
C ARG A 113 -5.39 6.75 2.62
N GLY A 114 -6.41 7.51 2.21
CA GLY A 114 -7.81 7.09 2.32
C GLY A 114 -8.16 5.87 1.46
N GLN A 115 -7.61 5.76 0.25
CA GLN A 115 -7.82 4.60 -0.62
C GLN A 115 -7.15 3.35 -0.06
N VAL A 116 -5.95 3.51 0.52
CA VAL A 116 -5.21 2.43 1.18
C VAL A 116 -5.99 1.88 2.38
N MET A 117 -6.54 2.77 3.21
CA MET A 117 -7.38 2.39 4.33
C MET A 117 -8.63 1.62 3.87
N TRP A 118 -9.37 2.15 2.90
CA TRP A 118 -10.56 1.47 2.37
C TRP A 118 -10.24 0.11 1.75
N LEU A 119 -9.13 0.00 1.03
CA LEU A 119 -8.69 -1.27 0.45
C LEU A 119 -8.30 -2.29 1.53
N ALA A 120 -7.62 -1.84 2.60
CA ALA A 120 -7.27 -2.70 3.72
C ALA A 120 -8.51 -3.23 4.45
N ILE A 121 -9.50 -2.35 4.68
CA ILE A 121 -10.79 -2.72 5.28
C ILE A 121 -11.51 -3.73 4.38
N ALA A 122 -11.63 -3.44 3.08
CA ALA A 122 -12.31 -4.31 2.13
C ALA A 122 -11.66 -5.70 2.05
N LEU A 123 -10.34 -5.80 2.00
CA LEU A 123 -9.63 -7.08 2.01
C LEU A 123 -9.82 -7.84 3.33
N SER A 124 -9.83 -7.14 4.47
CA SER A 124 -10.00 -7.75 5.78
C SER A 124 -11.41 -8.32 5.95
N ILE A 125 -12.45 -7.56 5.55
CA ILE A 125 -13.83 -8.03 5.52
C ILE A 125 -13.96 -9.21 4.55
N GLY A 126 -13.33 -9.13 3.38
CA GLY A 126 -13.30 -10.21 2.40
C GLY A 126 -12.70 -11.50 2.96
N ALA A 127 -11.62 -11.41 3.75
CA ALA A 127 -10.99 -12.56 4.41
C ALA A 127 -11.92 -13.22 5.44
N ILE A 128 -12.61 -12.41 6.26
CA ILE A 128 -13.59 -12.92 7.23
C ILE A 128 -14.75 -13.61 6.51
N ALA A 129 -15.31 -12.96 5.49
CA ALA A 129 -16.39 -13.52 4.69
C ALA A 129 -15.98 -14.84 4.03
N ALA A 130 -14.76 -14.92 3.48
CA ALA A 130 -14.23 -16.14 2.90
C ALA A 130 -14.07 -17.27 3.94
N GLY A 131 -13.57 -16.95 5.14
CA GLY A 131 -13.49 -17.90 6.25
C GLY A 131 -14.87 -18.43 6.65
N ALA A 132 -15.84 -17.53 6.85
CA ALA A 132 -17.23 -17.86 7.19
C ALA A 132 -17.91 -18.73 6.13
N ILE A 133 -17.70 -18.41 4.84
CA ILE A 133 -18.24 -19.22 3.73
C ILE A 133 -17.59 -20.61 3.73
N ALA A 134 -16.27 -20.69 3.92
CA ALA A 134 -15.56 -21.97 3.95
C ALA A 134 -16.03 -22.86 5.11
N THR A 135 -16.25 -22.31 6.30
CA THR A 135 -16.80 -23.06 7.44
C THR A 135 -18.21 -23.55 7.17
N TRP A 136 -19.07 -22.73 6.58
CA TRP A 136 -20.43 -23.13 6.21
C TRP A 136 -20.43 -24.22 5.13
N LEU A 137 -19.62 -24.09 4.07
CA LEU A 137 -19.50 -25.12 3.04
C LEU A 137 -18.97 -26.44 3.60
N HIS A 138 -18.09 -26.38 4.58
CA HIS A 138 -17.63 -27.57 5.29
C HIS A 138 -18.76 -28.24 6.07
N ALA A 139 -19.56 -27.48 6.82
CA ALA A 139 -20.72 -27.99 7.54
C ALA A 139 -21.79 -28.60 6.62
N LEU A 140 -22.04 -27.99 5.44
CA LEU A 140 -22.91 -28.59 4.42
C LEU A 140 -22.38 -29.94 3.93
N GLY A 141 -21.06 -30.07 3.77
CA GLY A 141 -20.39 -31.32 3.40
C GLY A 141 -20.55 -32.43 4.45
N GLU A 142 -20.71 -32.06 5.72
CA GLU A 142 -20.97 -32.99 6.84
C GLU A 142 -22.45 -33.35 7.00
N GLY A 143 -23.33 -32.86 6.12
CA GLY A 143 -24.77 -33.12 6.17
C GLY A 143 -25.57 -32.03 6.88
N GLY A 144 -24.96 -30.87 7.15
CA GLY A 144 -25.66 -29.68 7.64
C GLY A 144 -26.74 -29.22 6.66
N THR A 145 -27.88 -28.76 7.20
CA THR A 145 -29.03 -28.29 6.41
C THR A 145 -29.35 -26.81 6.63
N LEU A 146 -28.63 -26.17 7.56
CA LEU A 146 -28.84 -24.76 7.89
C LEU A 146 -28.41 -23.85 6.75
N GLY A 147 -29.22 -22.81 6.51
CA GLY A 147 -28.85 -21.70 5.63
C GLY A 147 -27.63 -20.95 6.19
N PHE A 148 -26.89 -20.24 5.34
CA PHE A 148 -25.65 -19.56 5.73
C PHE A 148 -25.82 -18.65 6.95
N ILE A 149 -26.85 -17.79 6.95
CA ILE A 149 -27.06 -16.82 8.04
C ILE A 149 -27.46 -17.53 9.33
N ASP A 150 -28.36 -18.50 9.25
CA ASP A 150 -28.81 -19.27 10.41
C ASP A 150 -27.65 -20.05 11.02
N TYR A 151 -26.83 -20.70 10.19
CA TYR A 151 -25.64 -21.42 10.63
C TYR A 151 -24.64 -20.50 11.35
N GLN A 152 -24.39 -19.32 10.79
CA GLN A 152 -23.45 -18.36 11.37
C GLN A 152 -23.95 -17.82 12.72
N LEU A 153 -25.24 -17.49 12.84
CA LEU A 153 -25.83 -17.00 14.08
C LEU A 153 -25.94 -18.11 15.14
N GLU A 154 -26.24 -19.34 14.76
CA GLU A 154 -26.33 -20.47 15.69
C GLU A 154 -24.95 -20.88 16.20
N THR A 155 -23.97 -20.99 15.31
CA THR A 155 -22.62 -21.51 15.64
C THR A 155 -21.76 -20.49 16.36
N PHE A 156 -21.76 -19.25 15.85
CA PHE A 156 -20.84 -18.20 16.33
C PHE A 156 -21.58 -17.04 17.00
N GLY A 157 -22.91 -17.01 16.99
CA GLY A 157 -23.67 -15.97 17.66
C GLY A 157 -23.36 -14.56 17.12
N PRO A 158 -23.49 -13.52 17.97
CA PRO A 158 -23.18 -12.15 17.58
C PRO A 158 -21.67 -11.89 17.42
N PHE A 159 -20.80 -12.86 17.73
CA PHE A 159 -19.34 -12.65 17.73
C PHE A 159 -18.76 -12.40 16.34
N ILE A 160 -19.44 -12.85 15.27
CA ILE A 160 -19.07 -12.53 13.88
C ILE A 160 -19.02 -11.02 13.64
N LEU A 161 -19.95 -10.27 14.23
CA LEU A 161 -19.94 -8.81 14.14
C LEU A 161 -18.73 -8.24 14.88
N GLY A 162 -18.37 -8.84 16.02
CA GLY A 162 -17.16 -8.50 16.77
C GLY A 162 -15.88 -8.71 15.95
N GLU A 163 -15.76 -9.82 15.23
CA GLU A 163 -14.63 -10.09 14.33
C GLU A 163 -14.50 -9.03 13.23
N ALA A 164 -15.61 -8.69 12.59
CA ALA A 164 -15.64 -7.66 11.55
C ALA A 164 -15.20 -6.29 12.10
N VAL A 165 -15.68 -5.91 13.28
CA VAL A 165 -15.28 -4.65 13.94
C VAL A 165 -13.79 -4.66 14.27
N ILE A 166 -13.28 -5.71 14.92
CA ILE A 166 -11.87 -5.82 15.30
C ILE A 166 -10.97 -5.79 14.07
N ALA A 167 -11.28 -6.58 13.03
CA ALA A 167 -10.47 -6.60 11.82
C ALA A 167 -10.49 -5.25 11.09
N THR A 168 -11.64 -4.57 11.05
CA THR A 168 -11.76 -3.24 10.45
C THR A 168 -10.91 -2.22 11.20
N LEU A 169 -10.99 -2.20 12.53
CA LEU A 169 -10.19 -1.31 13.38
C LEU A 169 -8.70 -1.61 13.24
N ALA A 170 -8.31 -2.89 13.26
CA ALA A 170 -6.93 -3.32 13.10
C ALA A 170 -6.37 -2.98 11.71
N ALA A 171 -7.18 -3.14 10.66
CA ALA A 171 -6.82 -2.77 9.30
C ALA A 171 -6.67 -1.27 9.13
N ALA A 172 -7.60 -0.49 9.68
CA ALA A 172 -7.51 0.97 9.66
C ALA A 172 -6.30 1.47 10.45
N TRP A 173 -6.02 0.86 11.61
CA TRP A 173 -4.82 1.15 12.40
C TRP A 173 -3.54 0.79 11.63
N GLY A 174 -3.45 -0.42 11.08
CA GLY A 174 -2.28 -0.85 10.30
C GLY A 174 -2.04 0.02 9.06
N ALA A 175 -3.12 0.44 8.38
CA ALA A 175 -3.06 1.34 7.23
C ALA A 175 -2.57 2.75 7.59
N THR A 176 -2.82 3.19 8.84
CA THR A 176 -2.45 4.53 9.31
C THR A 176 -1.14 4.57 10.08
N ALA A 177 -0.67 3.46 10.65
CA ALA A 177 0.59 3.36 11.41
C ALA A 177 1.88 3.34 10.54
N GLY A 178 1.78 3.56 9.23
CA GLY A 178 2.93 3.65 8.33
C GLY A 178 3.88 4.81 8.69
N PRO A 179 5.19 4.71 8.39
CA PRO A 179 6.19 5.71 8.79
C PRO A 179 5.80 7.11 8.31
N ILE A 180 5.74 8.05 9.25
CA ILE A 180 5.71 9.48 8.95
C ILE A 180 7.18 9.87 8.88
N GLU A 181 7.78 9.87 7.69
CA GLU A 181 9.06 10.55 7.51
C GLU A 181 8.78 12.05 7.68
N GLY A 182 9.18 12.58 8.84
CA GLY A 182 9.19 14.00 9.17
C GLY A 182 10.54 14.63 8.87
#